data_AF-A0A7K2J9E9-F1
#
_entry.id   AF-A0A7K2J9E9-F1
#
_cell.length_a   1.000
_cell.length_b   1.000
_cell.length_c   1.000
_cell.angle_alpha   90.00
_cell.angle_beta   90.00
_cell.angle_gamma   90.00
#
_symmetry.space_group_name_H-M   'P 1'
#
loop_
_entity.id
_entity.type
_entity.pdbx_description
1 polymer ?
#
loop_
_entity_poly.entity_id
_entity_poly.type
_entity_poly.pdbx_seq_one_letter_code
_entity_poly.pdbx_strand_id
1 'polypeptide(L)'
;MTSSRLQTSTHTTGAHRAHRRAPHASAQRPAARYEPYLDGLFTYCLSVLCDHDAATEALGAVLAVAERHEARCPEGEEERTSWLYALARWICLRTLTERRRGRQAHRRPSAAAGTGP
;
A
#
# COMPACT_ATOMS: atom_id res chain seq x y z
N MET A 1 10.03 67.58 25.56
CA MET A 1 9.95 66.91 24.24
C MET A 1 11.31 66.24 24.05
N THR A 2 11.49 64.93 23.91
CA THR A 2 10.67 63.85 23.38
C THR A 2 11.18 62.53 23.99
N SER A 3 10.28 61.65 24.41
CA SER A 3 10.57 60.31 24.92
C SER A 3 11.19 59.42 23.82
N SER A 4 12.33 58.77 24.08
CA SER A 4 12.80 57.66 23.23
C SER A 4 12.39 56.32 23.83
N ARG A 5 11.64 55.59 23.01
CA ARG A 5 10.94 54.33 23.27
C ARG A 5 11.91 53.14 23.34
N LEU A 6 11.51 52.14 24.14
CA LEU A 6 12.03 50.77 24.10
C LEU A 6 12.06 50.22 22.67
N GLN A 7 13.12 49.49 22.33
CA GLN A 7 13.09 48.47 21.27
C GLN A 7 13.76 47.19 21.77
N THR A 8 12.93 46.30 22.29
CA THR A 8 13.14 44.86 22.26
C THR A 8 12.49 44.28 20.99
N SER A 9 12.94 43.08 20.58
CA SER A 9 12.36 42.18 19.55
C SER A 9 12.69 42.53 18.08
N THR A 10 13.06 41.62 17.15
CA THR A 10 13.10 40.16 17.08
C THR A 10 13.95 39.79 15.84
N HIS A 11 14.87 38.82 15.92
CA HIS A 11 15.16 37.99 14.73
C HIS A 11 15.65 36.60 15.18
N THR A 12 14.72 35.85 15.76
CA THR A 12 14.86 34.41 15.99
C THR A 12 14.65 33.69 14.66
N THR A 13 15.70 32.97 14.26
CA THR A 13 15.74 31.72 13.49
C THR A 13 14.67 31.54 12.41
N GLY A 14 15.11 31.75 11.17
CA GLY A 14 14.38 31.37 9.97
C GLY A 14 13.98 29.90 9.99
N ALA A 15 12.68 29.69 9.74
CA ALA A 15 12.06 28.41 9.55
C ALA A 15 12.62 27.70 8.30
N HIS A 16 13.39 26.63 8.49
CA HIS A 16 13.58 25.63 7.44
C HIS A 16 12.46 24.59 7.50
N ARG A 17 11.33 25.04 6.96
CA ARG A 17 10.13 24.27 6.66
C ARG A 17 10.45 23.09 5.74
N ALA A 18 10.00 21.91 6.17
CA ALA A 18 9.57 20.74 5.41
C ALA A 18 10.46 20.27 4.23
N HIS A 19 11.02 19.08 4.40
CA HIS A 19 11.42 18.21 3.30
C HIS A 19 10.23 17.99 2.35
N ARG A 20 10.15 18.82 1.30
CA ARG A 20 9.25 18.62 0.18
C ARG A 20 9.75 17.41 -0.59
N ARG A 21 9.19 16.24 -0.30
CA ARG A 21 9.35 15.02 -1.08
C ARG A 21 8.98 15.34 -2.53
N ALA A 22 9.96 15.23 -3.43
CA ALA A 22 9.76 15.48 -4.86
C ALA A 22 8.66 14.53 -5.40
N PRO A 23 7.77 15.02 -6.28
CA PRO A 23 6.73 14.17 -6.87
C PRO A 23 7.39 13.13 -7.79
N HIS A 24 7.02 11.86 -7.56
CA HIS A 24 7.42 10.70 -8.35
C HIS A 24 6.78 10.74 -9.76
N ALA A 25 7.24 11.65 -10.62
CA ALA A 25 6.69 11.84 -11.97
C ALA A 25 6.91 10.63 -12.91
N SER A 26 7.81 9.70 -12.57
CA SER A 26 8.02 8.44 -13.31
C SER A 26 7.05 7.31 -12.89
N ALA A 27 6.53 7.33 -11.65
CA ALA A 27 5.54 6.36 -11.16
C ALA A 27 4.10 6.70 -11.58
N GLN A 28 3.84 7.95 -11.99
CA GLN A 28 2.52 8.36 -12.46
C GLN A 28 2.14 7.76 -13.82
N ARG A 29 3.13 7.50 -14.69
CA ARG A 29 2.88 7.04 -16.08
C ARG A 29 2.48 5.55 -16.18
N PRO A 30 3.00 4.63 -15.34
CA PRO A 30 2.47 3.28 -15.20
C PRO A 30 1.03 3.24 -14.67
N ALA A 31 0.74 4.01 -13.62
CA ALA A 31 -0.58 4.02 -12.98
C ALA A 31 -1.71 4.45 -13.93
N ALA A 32 -1.44 5.41 -14.83
CA ALA A 32 -2.41 5.86 -15.83
C ALA A 32 -2.87 4.74 -16.80
N ARG A 33 -2.06 3.70 -17.03
CA ARG A 33 -2.42 2.57 -17.90
C ARG A 33 -3.36 1.57 -17.23
N TYR A 34 -3.34 1.52 -15.91
CA TYR A 34 -4.14 0.59 -15.13
C TYR A 34 -5.37 1.25 -14.50
N GLU A 35 -5.46 2.58 -14.55
CA GLU A 35 -6.54 3.39 -14.00
C GLU A 35 -7.95 2.83 -14.28
N PRO A 36 -8.31 2.41 -15.52
CA PRO A 36 -9.63 1.87 -15.81
C PRO A 36 -9.96 0.56 -15.07
N TYR A 37 -8.94 -0.21 -14.68
CA TYR A 37 -9.11 -1.52 -14.04
C TYR A 37 -9.02 -1.44 -12.51
N LEU A 38 -8.60 -0.31 -11.93
CA LEU A 38 -8.35 -0.20 -10.49
C LEU A 38 -9.63 -0.45 -9.67
N ASP A 39 -10.75 0.14 -10.09
CA ASP A 39 -12.02 0.00 -9.37
C ASP A 39 -12.54 -1.46 -9.40
N GLY A 40 -12.44 -2.11 -10.56
CA GLY A 40 -12.82 -3.52 -10.73
C GLY A 40 -11.91 -4.49 -9.97
N LEU A 41 -10.60 -4.24 -9.95
CA LEU A 41 -9.64 -5.05 -9.20
C LEU A 41 -9.80 -4.85 -7.69
N PHE A 42 -10.02 -3.61 -7.24
CA PHE A 42 -10.30 -3.31 -5.85
C PHE A 42 -11.57 -4.00 -5.38
N THR A 43 -12.66 -3.87 -6.15
CA THR A 43 -13.94 -4.51 -5.85
C THR A 43 -13.82 -6.03 -5.77
N TYR A 44 -13.04 -6.63 -6.67
CA TYR A 44 -12.74 -8.06 -6.61
C TYR A 44 -11.97 -8.44 -5.34
N CYS A 45 -10.92 -7.70 -5.01
CA CYS A 45 -10.12 -7.94 -3.79
C CYS A 45 -10.98 -7.79 -2.53
N LEU A 46 -11.81 -6.75 -2.46
CA LEU A 46 -12.74 -6.52 -1.36
C LEU A 46 -13.76 -7.65 -1.22
N SER A 47 -14.29 -8.16 -2.34
CA SER A 47 -15.24 -9.28 -2.34
C SER A 47 -14.61 -10.58 -1.83
N VAL A 48 -13.33 -10.83 -2.13
CA VAL A 48 -12.63 -12.07 -1.74
C VAL A 48 -12.07 -11.99 -0.31
N LEU A 49 -11.55 -10.83 0.10
CA LEU A 49 -10.89 -10.64 1.40
C LEU A 49 -11.83 -10.13 2.48
N CYS A 50 -12.96 -9.53 2.10
CA CYS A 50 -13.96 -8.92 2.97
C CYS A 50 -13.38 -7.91 3.98
N ASP A 51 -12.29 -7.25 3.60
CA ASP A 51 -11.49 -6.39 4.45
C ASP A 51 -10.88 -5.29 3.58
N HIS A 52 -11.15 -4.04 3.93
CA HIS A 52 -10.79 -2.89 3.12
C HIS A 52 -9.28 -2.64 3.11
N ASP A 53 -8.63 -2.76 4.28
CA ASP A 53 -7.19 -2.55 4.41
C ASP A 53 -6.44 -3.66 3.67
N ALA A 54 -6.89 -4.90 3.82
CA ALA A 54 -6.33 -6.04 3.11
C ALA A 54 -6.53 -5.96 1.60
N ALA A 55 -7.69 -5.45 1.15
CA ALA A 55 -7.95 -5.21 -0.26
C ALA A 55 -7.02 -4.12 -0.82
N THR A 56 -6.76 -3.06 -0.05
CA THR A 56 -5.83 -1.99 -0.42
C THR A 56 -4.39 -2.50 -0.52
N GLU A 57 -3.92 -3.27 0.46
CA GLU A 57 -2.61 -3.91 0.42
C GLU A 57 -2.47 -4.89 -0.75
N ALA A 58 -3.51 -5.71 -1.00
CA ALA A 58 -3.54 -6.64 -2.10
C ALA A 58 -3.49 -5.92 -3.46
N LEU A 59 -4.26 -4.85 -3.65
CA LEU A 59 -4.24 -4.05 -4.86
C LEU A 59 -2.86 -3.42 -5.10
N GLY A 60 -2.24 -2.85 -4.06
CA GLY A 60 -0.87 -2.34 -4.14
C GLY A 60 0.13 -3.41 -4.56
N ALA A 61 -0.01 -4.64 -4.03
CA ALA A 61 0.84 -5.76 -4.41
C ALA A 61 0.62 -6.22 -5.86
N VAL A 62 -0.63 -6.22 -6.36
CA VAL A 62 -0.94 -6.50 -7.77
C VAL A 62 -0.23 -5.51 -8.68
N LEU A 63 -0.34 -4.20 -8.40
CA LEU A 63 0.31 -3.16 -9.19
C LEU A 63 1.83 -3.27 -9.14
N ALA A 64 2.41 -3.49 -7.96
CA ALA A 64 3.85 -3.65 -7.81
C ALA A 64 4.41 -4.89 -8.54
N VAL A 65 3.59 -5.92 -8.75
CA VAL A 65 3.97 -7.08 -9.58
C VAL A 65 3.76 -6.75 -11.05
N ALA A 66 2.67 -6.07 -11.41
CA ALA A 66 2.41 -5.66 -12.77
C ALA A 66 3.52 -4.76 -13.32
N GLU A 67 3.98 -3.78 -12.53
CA GLU A 67 5.11 -2.89 -12.85
C GLU A 67 6.40 -3.68 -13.13
N ARG A 68 6.71 -4.68 -12.29
CA ARG A 68 7.90 -5.54 -12.50
C ARG A 68 7.82 -6.38 -13.76
N HIS A 69 6.60 -6.69 -14.21
CA HIS A 69 6.33 -7.50 -15.39
C HIS A 69 5.90 -6.68 -16.60
N GLU A 70 6.09 -5.35 -16.60
CA GLU A 70 5.71 -4.48 -17.72
C GLU A 70 6.30 -4.94 -19.07
N ALA A 71 7.54 -5.44 -19.07
CA ALA A 71 8.19 -5.96 -20.27
C ALA A 71 7.55 -7.26 -20.83
N ARG A 72 6.68 -7.91 -20.05
CA ARG A 72 5.97 -9.15 -20.41
C ARG A 72 4.44 -8.95 -20.41
N CYS A 73 3.99 -7.70 -20.27
CA CYS A 73 2.58 -7.36 -20.26
C CYS A 73 1.99 -7.53 -21.66
N PRO A 74 0.82 -8.19 -21.80
CA PRO A 74 0.12 -8.28 -23.08
C PRO A 74 -0.22 -6.90 -23.65
N GLU A 75 -0.05 -6.72 -24.96
CA GLU A 75 -0.39 -5.47 -25.64
C GLU A 75 -1.91 -5.31 -25.79
N GLY A 76 -2.65 -6.43 -25.91
CA GLY A 76 -4.10 -6.45 -26.01
C GLY A 76 -4.80 -6.06 -24.70
N GLU A 77 -5.87 -5.28 -24.82
CA GLU A 77 -6.63 -4.75 -23.68
C GLU A 77 -7.34 -5.85 -22.88
N GLU A 78 -7.97 -6.80 -23.57
CA GLU A 78 -8.66 -7.95 -22.97
C GLU A 78 -7.68 -8.93 -22.29
N GLU A 79 -6.53 -9.17 -22.93
CA GLU A 79 -5.47 -10.02 -22.39
C GLU A 79 -4.83 -9.39 -21.15
N ARG A 80 -4.60 -8.07 -21.18
CA ARG A 80 -4.11 -7.32 -20.02
C ARG A 80 -5.10 -7.39 -18.86
N THR A 81 -6.39 -7.19 -19.12
CA THR A 81 -7.45 -7.32 -18.10
C THR A 81 -7.44 -8.72 -17.49
N SER A 82 -7.44 -9.75 -18.33
CA SER A 82 -7.39 -11.16 -17.89
C SER A 82 -6.15 -11.47 -17.05
N TRP A 83 -4.99 -10.95 -17.47
CA TRP A 83 -3.74 -11.09 -16.75
C TRP A 83 -3.75 -10.39 -15.38
N LEU A 84 -4.27 -9.16 -15.31
CA LEU A 84 -4.42 -8.41 -14.05
C LEU A 84 -5.37 -9.11 -13.07
N TYR A 85 -6.49 -9.66 -13.55
CA TYR A 85 -7.40 -10.44 -12.71
C TYR A 85 -6.78 -11.75 -12.23
N ALA A 86 -5.96 -12.41 -13.06
CA ALA A 86 -5.20 -13.59 -12.64
C ALA A 86 -4.20 -13.26 -11.51
N LEU A 87 -3.51 -12.12 -11.63
CA LEU A 87 -2.63 -11.58 -10.58
C LEU A 87 -3.39 -11.26 -9.30
N ALA A 88 -4.52 -10.56 -9.40
CA ALA A 88 -5.36 -10.25 -8.25
C ALA A 88 -5.83 -11.50 -7.52
N ARG A 89 -6.28 -12.53 -8.26
CA ARG A 89 -6.65 -13.83 -7.70
C ARG A 89 -5.46 -14.47 -6.98
N TRP A 90 -4.28 -14.49 -7.59
CA TRP A 90 -3.08 -15.07 -6.98
C TRP A 90 -2.71 -14.35 -5.68
N ILE A 91 -2.70 -13.01 -5.67
CA ILE A 91 -2.41 -12.21 -4.47
C ILE A 91 -3.46 -12.47 -3.38
N CYS A 92 -4.75 -12.43 -3.69
CA CYS A 92 -5.82 -12.67 -2.71
C CYS A 92 -5.70 -14.05 -2.06
N LEU A 93 -5.45 -15.10 -2.86
CA LEU A 93 -5.26 -16.45 -2.35
C LEU A 93 -4.03 -16.54 -1.43
N ARG A 94 -2.93 -15.87 -1.79
CA ARG A 94 -1.73 -15.80 -0.96
C ARG A 94 -2.01 -15.11 0.38
N THR A 95 -2.69 -13.96 0.37
CA THR A 95 -3.10 -13.26 1.58
C THR A 95 -3.97 -14.13 2.49
N LEU A 96 -4.93 -14.87 1.91
CA LEU A 96 -5.74 -15.83 2.67
C LEU A 96 -4.90 -16.97 3.26
N THR A 97 -3.90 -17.48 2.53
CA THR A 97 -2.99 -18.50 3.07
C THR A 97 -2.13 -17.99 4.22
N GLU A 98 -1.59 -16.77 4.13
CA GLU A 98 -0.80 -16.18 5.22
C GLU A 98 -1.67 -15.91 6.46
N ARG A 99 -2.89 -15.40 6.28
CA ARG A 99 -3.88 -15.26 7.37
C ARG A 99 -4.22 -16.61 8.02
N ARG A 100 -4.33 -17.69 7.24
CA ARG A 100 -4.53 -19.04 7.79
C ARG A 100 -3.33 -19.52 8.59
N ARG A 101 -2.09 -19.32 8.09
CA ARG A 101 -0.86 -19.68 8.79
C ARG A 101 -0.68 -18.92 10.10
N GLY A 102 -0.89 -17.60 10.10
CA GLY A 102 -0.82 -16.78 11.31
C GLY A 102 -1.81 -17.22 12.39
N ARG A 103 -3.06 -17.54 12.00
CA ARG A 103 -4.07 -18.08 12.93
C ARG A 103 -3.72 -19.48 13.44
N GLN A 104 -3.13 -20.35 12.62
CA GLN A 104 -2.66 -21.67 13.05
C GLN A 104 -1.46 -21.58 14.00
N ALA A 105 -0.54 -20.66 13.77
CA ALA A 105 0.60 -20.40 14.65
C ALA A 105 0.12 -19.92 16.04
N HIS A 106 -0.87 -19.02 16.08
CA HIS A 106 -1.46 -18.55 17.34
C HIS A 106 -2.33 -19.61 18.04
N ARG A 107 -2.85 -20.60 17.30
CA ARG A 107 -3.62 -21.72 17.86
C ARG A 107 -2.79 -22.86 18.42
N ARG A 108 -1.47 -22.92 18.21
CA ARG A 108 -0.60 -23.85 18.96
C ARG A 108 -0.51 -23.31 20.38
N PRO A 109 -1.22 -23.89 21.37
CA PRO A 109 -1.04 -23.47 22.74
C PRO A 109 0.37 -23.87 23.12
N SER A 110 1.04 -23.04 23.93
CA SER A 110 2.18 -23.47 24.72
C SER A 110 1.71 -24.57 25.68
N ALA A 111 1.62 -25.81 25.19
CA ALA A 111 1.37 -26.99 26.00
C ALA A 111 2.70 -27.37 26.69
N ALA A 112 3.17 -26.48 27.55
CA ALA A 112 4.32 -26.66 28.43
C ALA A 112 4.22 -25.70 29.62
N ALA A 113 3.07 -25.71 30.30
CA ALA A 113 2.93 -25.13 31.63
C ALA A 113 2.05 -26.07 32.45
N GLY A 114 2.60 -27.26 32.70
CA GLY A 114 1.96 -28.32 33.45
C GLY A 114 3.03 -29.25 34.00
N THR A 115 3.84 -28.75 34.91
CA THR A 115 4.61 -29.58 35.82
C THR A 115 4.44 -28.97 37.20
N GLY A 116 3.44 -29.48 37.91
CA GLY A 116 3.22 -29.16 39.32
C GLY A 116 4.31 -29.81 40.19
N PRO A 117 4.50 -29.30 41.41
CA PRO A 117 5.37 -29.90 42.41
C PRO A 117 4.82 -31.25 42.92
#